data_AF-A0A947TJX2-F1
#
_entry.id   AF-A0A947TJX2-F1
#
_cell.length_a   1.000
_cell.length_b   1.000
_cell.length_c   1.000
_cell.angle_alpha   90.00
_cell.angle_beta   90.00
_cell.angle_gamma   90.00
#
_symmetry.space_group_name_H-M   'P 1'
#
loop_
_entity.id
_entity.type
_entity.pdbx_description
1 polymer ?
#
loop_
_entity_poly.entity_id
_entity_poly.type
_entity_poly.pdbx_seq_one_letter_code
_entity_poly.pdbx_strand_id
1 'polypeptide(L)'
;MPHIFIDQIQPGSTINDIYMISQPILRSTTRGDLYIAMYISDKSGRVNGRVWQATEQLYNSLPKEGFAHIRGRSEVFQSALQIVADHITVVPAEKVDIDDYLPRTEKDVPQMFEEIKKIVSEIKNPFLKALVNKFLSDKELMGNFCKAPAATQHHHSYIGGLLEHTNNMLNVAKAVLPYYPQLQNDLVLAGIFLHDMGKTEELSYQMAFGYTDSGQLLGHIVQTVIMVNKKARAIEKAGQEMDKEILENLEHIILSHHGQYEFGSPKLPMTAEAFLISFLDNIDAKINQVTDKIDSEPGESNWTAYVRALESKLYRKKLVD
;
A
#
# COMPACT_ATOMS: atom_id res chain seq x y z
N MET A 1 -24.48 -12.55 -13.08
CA MET A 1 -24.47 -11.35 -13.93
C MET A 1 -23.02 -10.86 -13.97
N PRO A 2 -22.60 -9.98 -14.91
CA PRO A 2 -21.31 -9.30 -14.74
C PRO A 2 -21.32 -8.48 -13.44
N HIS A 3 -20.14 -8.33 -12.82
CA HIS A 3 -20.00 -7.58 -11.56
C HIS A 3 -20.39 -6.11 -11.76
N ILE A 4 -21.19 -5.54 -10.85
CA ILE A 4 -21.56 -4.12 -10.89
C ILE A 4 -20.63 -3.34 -9.96
N PHE A 5 -19.62 -2.69 -10.56
CA PHE A 5 -18.67 -1.84 -9.84
C PHE A 5 -19.34 -0.66 -9.13
N ILE A 6 -18.86 -0.33 -7.93
CA ILE A 6 -19.35 0.77 -7.08
C ILE A 6 -19.53 2.08 -7.85
N ASP A 7 -18.58 2.46 -8.70
CA ASP A 7 -18.63 3.70 -9.50
C ASP A 7 -19.75 3.73 -10.56
N GLN A 8 -20.25 2.55 -10.96
CA GLN A 8 -21.34 2.37 -11.93
C GLN A 8 -22.72 2.29 -11.26
N ILE A 9 -22.81 2.10 -9.94
CA ILE A 9 -24.08 1.94 -9.22
C ILE A 9 -24.90 3.23 -9.26
N GLN A 10 -25.99 3.22 -10.01
CA GLN A 10 -26.96 4.31 -10.05
C GLN A 10 -27.99 4.19 -8.91
N PRO A 11 -28.55 5.30 -8.38
CA PRO A 11 -29.62 5.25 -7.38
C PRO A 11 -30.80 4.36 -7.82
N GLY A 12 -31.31 3.53 -6.91
CA GLY A 12 -32.40 2.58 -7.19
C GLY A 12 -31.97 1.26 -7.86
N SER A 13 -30.68 1.08 -8.20
CA SER A 13 -30.16 -0.19 -8.73
C SER A 13 -30.40 -1.36 -7.76
N THR A 14 -30.81 -2.50 -8.31
CA THR A 14 -30.86 -3.77 -7.56
C THR A 14 -29.48 -4.38 -7.52
N ILE A 15 -29.00 -4.70 -6.32
CA ILE A 15 -27.71 -5.30 -6.03
C ILE A 15 -27.94 -6.77 -5.70
N ASN A 16 -27.18 -7.67 -6.33
CA ASN A 16 -27.22 -9.12 -6.11
C ASN A 16 -25.85 -9.70 -6.51
N ASP A 17 -24.82 -9.36 -5.75
CA ASP A 17 -23.43 -9.57 -6.11
C ASP A 17 -22.50 -9.68 -4.90
N ILE A 18 -21.23 -10.05 -5.13
CA ILE A 18 -20.19 -10.10 -4.10
C ILE A 18 -19.54 -8.72 -3.97
N TYR A 19 -19.25 -8.29 -2.74
CA TYR A 19 -18.45 -7.09 -2.45
C TYR A 19 -17.57 -7.33 -1.22
N MET A 20 -16.53 -6.53 -1.05
CA MET A 20 -15.84 -6.42 0.23
C MET A 20 -16.70 -5.61 1.21
N ILE A 21 -16.95 -6.17 2.39
CA ILE A 21 -17.47 -5.43 3.54
C ILE A 21 -16.34 -5.06 4.50
N SER A 22 -16.46 -3.91 5.14
CA SER A 22 -15.53 -3.48 6.20
C SER A 22 -16.22 -2.70 7.31
N GLN A 23 -15.69 -2.83 8.52
CA GLN A 23 -16.12 -2.10 9.72
C GLN A 23 -17.64 -2.22 10.02
N PRO A 24 -18.21 -3.43 10.12
CA PRO A 24 -19.57 -3.59 10.61
C PRO A 24 -19.66 -3.10 12.07
N ILE A 25 -20.70 -2.31 12.36
CA ILE A 25 -21.04 -1.81 13.68
C ILE A 25 -22.54 -2.01 13.87
N LEU A 26 -22.92 -2.82 14.86
CA LEU A 26 -24.30 -2.92 15.31
C LEU A 26 -24.70 -1.63 16.05
N ARG A 27 -25.83 -1.05 15.65
CA ARG A 27 -26.39 0.18 16.21
C ARG A 27 -27.89 0.02 16.42
N SER A 28 -28.47 0.82 17.31
CA SER A 28 -29.92 0.95 17.46
C SER A 28 -30.43 2.22 16.78
N THR A 29 -31.63 2.14 16.21
CA THR A 29 -32.40 3.32 15.80
C THR A 29 -32.95 4.05 17.02
N THR A 30 -33.50 5.26 16.83
CA THR A 30 -34.23 5.99 17.89
C THR A 30 -35.48 5.26 18.40
N ARG A 31 -35.93 4.20 17.72
CA ARG A 31 -37.05 3.33 18.14
C ARG A 31 -36.60 2.05 18.86
N GLY A 32 -35.29 1.82 18.98
CA GLY A 32 -34.71 0.63 19.59
C GLY A 32 -34.38 -0.49 18.60
N ASP A 33 -34.97 -0.50 17.39
CA ASP A 33 -34.68 -1.50 16.37
C ASP A 33 -33.19 -1.51 16.00
N LEU A 34 -32.60 -2.70 15.93
CA LEU A 34 -31.19 -2.88 15.59
C LEU A 34 -30.94 -2.80 14.07
N TYR A 35 -29.79 -2.25 13.70
CA TYR A 35 -29.29 -2.21 12.32
C TYR A 35 -27.75 -2.31 12.30
N ILE A 36 -27.20 -2.85 11.22
CA ILE A 36 -25.75 -2.86 11.00
C ILE A 36 -25.40 -1.71 10.06
N ALA A 37 -24.49 -0.85 10.51
CA ALA A 37 -23.79 0.10 9.64
C ALA A 37 -22.43 -0.50 9.27
N MET A 38 -22.09 -0.53 8.00
CA MET A 38 -20.79 -0.98 7.48
C MET A 38 -20.41 -0.14 6.27
N TYR A 39 -19.25 -0.43 5.69
CA TYR A 39 -18.92 0.00 4.33
C TYR A 39 -18.94 -1.19 3.37
N ILE A 40 -19.27 -0.90 2.12
CA ILE A 40 -19.26 -1.84 1.00
C ILE A 40 -18.34 -1.26 -0.07
N SER A 41 -17.48 -2.08 -0.66
CA SER A 41 -16.43 -1.62 -1.57
C SER A 41 -15.98 -2.70 -2.55
N ASP A 42 -15.40 -2.24 -3.65
CA ASP A 42 -14.60 -3.00 -4.61
C ASP A 42 -13.45 -2.10 -5.12
N LYS A 43 -12.76 -2.50 -6.20
CA LYS A 43 -11.61 -1.74 -6.72
C LYS A 43 -11.96 -0.35 -7.27
N SER A 44 -13.24 -0.07 -7.58
CA SER A 44 -13.70 1.21 -8.14
C SER A 44 -14.10 2.23 -7.06
N GLY A 45 -14.41 1.79 -5.83
CA GLY A 45 -14.83 2.72 -4.79
C GLY A 45 -15.40 2.09 -3.53
N ARG A 46 -15.95 2.96 -2.66
CA ARG A 46 -16.51 2.61 -1.35
C ARG A 46 -17.78 3.41 -1.06
N VAL A 47 -18.84 2.74 -0.63
CA VAL A 47 -20.12 3.34 -0.22
C VAL A 47 -20.50 2.93 1.20
N ASN A 48 -21.49 3.62 1.76
CA ASN A 48 -22.13 3.20 3.01
C ASN A 48 -22.98 1.94 2.77
N GLY A 49 -22.90 0.97 3.67
CA GLY A 49 -23.78 -0.19 3.73
C GLY A 49 -24.70 -0.14 4.95
N ARG A 50 -25.98 -0.52 4.77
CA ARG A 50 -26.96 -0.64 5.87
C ARG A 50 -27.69 -1.97 5.79
N VAL A 51 -27.79 -2.66 6.92
CA VAL A 51 -28.69 -3.80 7.10
C VAL A 51 -29.71 -3.41 8.17
N TRP A 52 -30.95 -3.14 7.77
CA TRP A 52 -32.04 -2.81 8.72
C TRP A 52 -32.59 -4.08 9.39
N GLN A 53 -33.20 -3.93 10.56
CA GLN A 53 -33.79 -5.06 11.33
C GLN A 53 -32.77 -6.18 11.59
N ALA A 54 -31.51 -5.82 11.81
CA ALA A 54 -30.43 -6.76 12.03
C ALA A 54 -30.53 -7.44 13.41
N THR A 55 -29.93 -8.62 13.53
CA THR A 55 -29.82 -9.33 14.82
C THR A 55 -28.36 -9.35 15.29
N GLU A 56 -28.16 -9.50 16.61
CA GLU A 56 -26.81 -9.76 17.16
C GLU A 56 -26.17 -11.01 16.55
N GLN A 57 -26.97 -12.05 16.28
CA GLN A 57 -26.49 -13.27 15.62
C GLN A 57 -25.96 -12.99 14.21
N LEU A 58 -26.65 -12.16 13.42
CA LEU A 58 -26.17 -11.76 12.10
C LEU A 58 -24.87 -10.96 12.22
N TYR A 59 -24.83 -9.96 13.10
CA TYR A 59 -23.65 -9.15 13.34
C TYR A 59 -22.43 -10.00 13.75
N ASN A 60 -22.60 -10.92 14.69
CA ASN A 60 -21.55 -11.83 15.15
C ASN A 60 -21.11 -12.86 14.09
N SER A 61 -21.89 -13.05 13.02
CA SER A 61 -21.52 -13.90 11.88
C SER A 61 -20.74 -13.17 10.78
N LEU A 62 -20.74 -11.83 10.78
CA LEU A 62 -19.99 -11.06 9.79
C LEU A 62 -18.52 -10.90 10.22
N PRO A 63 -17.56 -11.07 9.28
CA PRO A 63 -16.17 -10.70 9.56
C PRO A 63 -16.04 -9.19 9.72
N LYS A 64 -15.02 -8.73 10.46
CA LYS A 64 -14.68 -7.30 10.54
C LYS A 64 -14.38 -6.70 9.16
N GLU A 65 -13.69 -7.48 8.33
CA GLU A 65 -13.34 -7.20 6.94
C GLU A 65 -13.34 -8.52 6.18
N GLY A 66 -13.90 -8.54 4.97
CA GLY A 66 -13.98 -9.76 4.15
C GLY A 66 -15.06 -9.67 3.08
N PHE A 67 -15.24 -10.74 2.31
CA PHE A 67 -16.21 -10.75 1.21
C PHE A 67 -17.59 -11.19 1.67
N ALA A 68 -18.62 -10.54 1.14
CA ALA A 68 -19.99 -10.95 1.33
C ALA A 68 -20.79 -10.81 0.04
N HIS A 69 -21.64 -11.79 -0.24
CA HIS A 69 -22.67 -11.70 -1.25
C HIS A 69 -23.83 -10.87 -0.67
N ILE A 70 -24.11 -9.74 -1.31
CA ILE A 70 -25.09 -8.74 -0.90
C ILE A 70 -26.29 -8.81 -1.85
N ARG A 71 -27.50 -8.95 -1.30
CA ARG A 71 -28.75 -8.68 -2.02
C ARG A 71 -29.42 -7.47 -1.41
N GLY A 72 -29.84 -6.53 -2.24
CA GLY A 72 -30.41 -5.27 -1.76
C GLY A 72 -30.63 -4.26 -2.87
N ARG A 73 -30.69 -2.98 -2.48
CA ARG A 73 -30.81 -1.86 -3.41
C ARG A 73 -29.93 -0.69 -2.99
N SER A 74 -29.43 0.05 -3.97
CA SER A 74 -28.79 1.33 -3.74
C SER A 74 -29.83 2.46 -3.58
N GLU A 75 -29.57 3.41 -2.70
CA GLU A 75 -30.37 4.62 -2.51
C GLU A 75 -29.48 5.82 -2.21
N VAL A 76 -29.99 7.04 -2.38
CA VAL A 76 -29.29 8.28 -1.97
C VAL A 76 -29.85 8.74 -0.64
N PHE A 77 -28.99 8.83 0.36
CA PHE A 77 -29.31 9.31 1.70
C PHE A 77 -28.34 10.44 2.08
N GLN A 78 -28.88 11.60 2.48
CA GLN A 78 -28.09 12.80 2.81
C GLN A 78 -27.06 13.16 1.71
N SER A 79 -27.49 13.12 0.45
CA SER A 79 -26.68 13.38 -0.75
C SER A 79 -25.51 12.41 -1.00
N ALA A 80 -25.44 11.28 -0.29
CA ALA A 80 -24.48 10.21 -0.53
C ALA A 80 -25.18 8.92 -0.99
N LEU A 81 -24.54 8.17 -1.89
CA LEU A 81 -24.98 6.83 -2.27
C LEU A 81 -24.74 5.84 -1.12
N GLN A 82 -25.72 5.01 -0.80
CA GLN A 82 -25.59 3.88 0.10
C GLN A 82 -26.30 2.64 -0.46
N ILE A 83 -25.87 1.45 -0.05
CA ILE A 83 -26.53 0.18 -0.36
C ILE A 83 -27.25 -0.31 0.89
N VAL A 84 -28.57 -0.47 0.78
CA VAL A 84 -29.39 -1.15 1.77
C VAL A 84 -29.44 -2.62 1.39
N ALA A 85 -28.83 -3.47 2.21
CA ALA A 85 -28.81 -4.92 2.03
C ALA A 85 -30.01 -5.55 2.74
N ASP A 86 -30.88 -6.20 1.97
CA ASP A 86 -31.97 -7.05 2.46
C ASP A 86 -31.43 -8.40 2.94
N HIS A 87 -30.39 -8.94 2.29
CA HIS A 87 -29.70 -10.17 2.68
C HIS A 87 -28.19 -10.01 2.50
N ILE A 88 -27.43 -10.59 3.42
CA ILE A 88 -25.97 -10.65 3.36
C ILE A 88 -25.50 -12.07 3.70
N THR A 89 -24.50 -12.58 3.00
CA THR A 89 -23.93 -13.91 3.25
C THR A 89 -22.42 -13.87 3.03
N VAL A 90 -21.65 -14.26 4.04
CA VAL A 90 -20.18 -14.26 3.98
C VAL A 90 -19.69 -15.23 2.90
N VAL A 91 -18.73 -14.79 2.10
CA VAL A 91 -18.09 -15.59 1.05
C VAL A 91 -16.63 -15.83 1.45
N PRO A 92 -16.16 -17.11 1.46
CA PRO A 92 -14.75 -17.42 1.66
C PRO A 92 -13.87 -16.78 0.58
N ALA A 93 -12.76 -16.15 0.96
CA ALA A 93 -11.90 -15.40 0.04
C ALA A 93 -11.29 -16.28 -1.08
N GLU A 94 -11.13 -17.58 -0.83
CA GLU A 94 -10.63 -18.56 -1.82
C GLU A 94 -11.60 -18.77 -3.00
N LYS A 95 -12.82 -18.23 -2.91
CA LYS A 95 -13.85 -18.27 -3.97
C LYS A 95 -14.01 -16.93 -4.69
N VAL A 96 -13.20 -15.94 -4.36
CA VAL A 96 -13.29 -14.58 -4.87
C VAL A 96 -11.99 -14.25 -5.59
N ASP A 97 -12.10 -13.74 -6.82
CA ASP A 97 -10.93 -13.18 -7.49
C ASP A 97 -10.64 -11.80 -6.88
N ILE A 98 -9.57 -11.72 -6.07
CA ILE A 98 -9.18 -10.51 -5.33
C ILE A 98 -8.89 -9.34 -6.30
N ASP A 99 -8.55 -9.66 -7.56
CA ASP A 99 -8.30 -8.74 -8.67
C ASP A 99 -9.49 -7.82 -9.02
N ASP A 100 -10.70 -8.16 -8.57
CA ASP A 100 -11.90 -7.34 -8.73
C ASP A 100 -12.20 -6.38 -7.55
N TYR A 101 -11.54 -6.54 -6.40
CA TYR A 101 -11.97 -5.88 -5.14
C TYR A 101 -10.92 -5.00 -4.48
N LEU A 102 -9.63 -5.19 -4.78
CA LEU A 102 -8.56 -4.29 -4.32
C LEU A 102 -8.04 -3.46 -5.50
N PRO A 103 -7.78 -2.15 -5.31
CA PRO A 103 -7.11 -1.36 -6.33
C PRO A 103 -5.71 -1.92 -6.59
N ARG A 104 -5.20 -1.73 -7.80
CA ARG A 104 -3.92 -2.25 -8.29
C ARG A 104 -3.19 -1.18 -9.10
N THR A 105 -1.87 -1.29 -9.19
CA THR A 105 -1.08 -0.54 -10.19
C THR A 105 -1.61 -0.80 -11.60
N GLU A 106 -1.65 0.25 -12.43
CA GLU A 106 -1.95 0.12 -13.87
C GLU A 106 -0.72 -0.28 -14.70
N LYS A 107 0.48 -0.30 -14.08
CA LYS A 107 1.75 -0.65 -14.72
C LYS A 107 1.95 -2.17 -14.81
N ASP A 108 2.71 -2.61 -15.80
CA ASP A 108 3.06 -4.03 -15.98
C ASP A 108 4.01 -4.50 -14.86
N VAL A 109 3.47 -5.31 -13.95
CA VAL A 109 4.18 -5.85 -12.77
C VAL A 109 5.41 -6.69 -13.17
N PRO A 110 5.31 -7.67 -14.09
CA PRO A 110 6.49 -8.35 -14.65
C PRO A 110 7.57 -7.39 -15.19
N GLN A 111 7.19 -6.38 -15.98
CA GLN A 111 8.13 -5.41 -16.54
C GLN A 111 8.84 -4.61 -15.45
N MET A 112 8.10 -4.05 -14.49
CA MET A 112 8.70 -3.29 -13.37
C MET A 112 9.68 -4.15 -12.56
N PHE A 113 9.38 -5.44 -12.37
CA PHE A 113 10.28 -6.34 -11.66
C PHE A 113 11.54 -6.69 -12.47
N GLU A 114 11.45 -6.82 -13.79
CA GLU A 114 12.64 -6.92 -14.66
C GLU A 114 13.46 -5.63 -14.69
N GLU A 115 12.83 -4.45 -14.67
CA GLU A 115 13.51 -3.15 -14.60
C GLU A 115 14.28 -2.98 -13.29
N ILE A 116 13.67 -3.27 -12.14
CA ILE A 116 14.35 -3.28 -10.84
C ILE A 116 15.55 -4.23 -10.87
N LYS A 117 15.36 -5.49 -11.30
CA LYS A 117 16.46 -6.47 -11.41
C LYS A 117 17.60 -5.98 -12.29
N LYS A 118 17.29 -5.36 -13.43
CA LYS A 118 18.28 -4.76 -14.33
C LYS A 118 19.05 -3.65 -13.63
N ILE A 119 18.39 -2.70 -12.97
CA ILE A 119 19.05 -1.59 -12.26
C ILE A 119 19.97 -2.12 -11.16
N VAL A 120 19.47 -2.99 -10.27
CA VAL A 120 20.29 -3.49 -9.15
C VAL A 120 21.38 -4.48 -9.58
N SER A 121 21.30 -5.06 -10.79
CA SER A 121 22.38 -5.88 -11.34
C SER A 121 23.67 -5.09 -11.62
N GLU A 122 23.56 -3.77 -11.78
CA GLU A 122 24.69 -2.85 -12.00
C GLU A 122 25.59 -2.69 -10.77
N ILE A 123 25.08 -3.02 -9.56
CA ILE A 123 25.83 -2.94 -8.29
C ILE A 123 27.12 -3.76 -8.39
N LYS A 124 28.26 -3.13 -8.07
CA LYS A 124 29.61 -3.71 -8.23
C LYS A 124 30.21 -4.19 -6.93
N ASN A 125 29.91 -3.51 -5.82
CA ASN A 125 30.34 -3.87 -4.47
C ASN A 125 29.89 -5.31 -4.15
N PRO A 126 30.81 -6.22 -3.80
CA PRO A 126 30.49 -7.64 -3.67
C PRO A 126 29.52 -7.94 -2.52
N PHE A 127 29.60 -7.19 -1.42
CA PHE A 127 28.76 -7.40 -0.23
C PHE A 127 27.31 -6.96 -0.49
N LEU A 128 27.13 -5.75 -1.04
CA LEU A 128 25.81 -5.25 -1.44
C LEU A 128 25.20 -6.14 -2.53
N LYS A 129 25.99 -6.57 -3.53
CA LYS A 129 25.53 -7.48 -4.58
C LYS A 129 25.11 -8.85 -4.02
N ALA A 130 25.87 -9.41 -3.06
CA ALA A 130 25.52 -10.66 -2.40
C ALA A 130 24.20 -10.53 -1.62
N LEU A 131 24.01 -9.44 -0.87
CA LEU A 131 22.79 -9.18 -0.11
C LEU A 131 21.57 -8.99 -1.03
N VAL A 132 21.67 -8.13 -2.04
CA VAL A 132 20.61 -7.91 -3.04
C VAL A 132 20.23 -9.23 -3.73
N ASN A 133 21.21 -10.03 -4.16
CA ASN A 133 20.95 -11.35 -4.75
C ASN A 133 20.26 -12.31 -3.75
N LYS A 134 20.55 -12.21 -2.44
CA LYS A 134 19.89 -13.01 -1.39
C LYS A 134 18.44 -12.61 -1.16
N PHE A 135 18.07 -11.36 -1.43
CA PHE A 135 16.67 -10.92 -1.53
C PHE A 135 16.03 -11.41 -2.83
N LEU A 136 16.64 -11.16 -4.00
CA LEU A 136 16.10 -11.56 -5.31
C LEU A 136 15.92 -13.08 -5.48
N SER A 137 16.76 -13.90 -4.84
CA SER A 137 16.64 -15.37 -4.86
C SER A 137 15.47 -15.92 -4.03
N ASP A 138 14.88 -15.08 -3.17
CA ASP A 138 13.79 -15.45 -2.28
C ASP A 138 12.44 -15.30 -2.99
N LYS A 139 12.00 -16.39 -3.64
CA LYS A 139 10.81 -16.37 -4.51
C LYS A 139 9.52 -16.00 -3.79
N GLU A 140 9.40 -16.36 -2.51
CA GLU A 140 8.22 -16.04 -1.71
C GLU A 140 8.22 -14.55 -1.36
N LEU A 141 9.33 -14.03 -0.84
CA LEU A 141 9.49 -12.61 -0.55
C LEU A 141 9.30 -11.73 -1.79
N MET A 142 9.89 -12.12 -2.93
CA MET A 142 9.73 -11.38 -4.20
C MET A 142 8.30 -11.47 -4.75
N GLY A 143 7.62 -12.61 -4.57
CA GLY A 143 6.20 -12.76 -4.92
C GLY A 143 5.28 -11.86 -4.06
N ASN A 144 5.62 -11.69 -2.78
CA ASN A 144 4.92 -10.77 -1.87
C ASN A 144 5.25 -9.31 -2.19
N PHE A 145 6.52 -8.98 -2.46
CA PHE A 145 6.98 -7.64 -2.89
C PHE A 145 6.26 -7.15 -4.15
N CYS A 146 6.02 -8.03 -5.13
CA CYS A 146 5.26 -7.70 -6.34
C CYS A 146 3.75 -7.49 -6.11
N LYS A 147 3.23 -7.79 -4.92
CA LYS A 147 1.80 -7.71 -4.58
C LYS A 147 1.49 -6.72 -3.46
N ALA A 148 2.44 -6.46 -2.56
CA ALA A 148 2.24 -5.57 -1.43
C ALA A 148 1.92 -4.13 -1.88
N PRO A 149 1.02 -3.42 -1.17
CA PRO A 149 0.91 -1.97 -1.27
C PRO A 149 2.10 -1.30 -0.57
N ALA A 150 2.42 -0.05 -0.92
CA ALA A 150 3.46 0.70 -0.20
C ALA A 150 2.93 1.37 1.08
N ALA A 151 1.60 1.49 1.23
CA ALA A 151 0.97 1.95 2.47
C ALA A 151 -0.47 1.42 2.58
N THR A 152 -1.03 1.40 3.80
CA THR A 152 -2.47 1.09 4.00
C THR A 152 -3.38 2.22 3.54
N GLN A 153 -2.87 3.45 3.51
CA GLN A 153 -3.55 4.67 3.09
C GLN A 153 -2.49 5.63 2.49
N HIS A 154 -2.95 6.65 1.77
CA HIS A 154 -2.18 7.86 1.37
C HIS A 154 -1.34 7.82 0.08
N HIS A 155 -0.48 6.81 -0.13
CA HIS A 155 0.34 6.71 -1.34
C HIS A 155 0.55 5.24 -1.70
N HIS A 156 0.53 4.90 -3.00
CA HIS A 156 0.70 3.56 -3.54
C HIS A 156 -0.07 2.47 -2.75
N SER A 157 -1.27 2.85 -2.25
CA SER A 157 -2.12 2.02 -1.39
C SER A 157 -3.00 1.12 -2.24
N TYR A 158 -2.33 0.29 -3.04
CA TYR A 158 -2.90 -0.63 -4.02
C TYR A 158 -1.96 -1.81 -4.25
N ILE A 159 -2.49 -2.93 -4.75
CA ILE A 159 -1.71 -4.14 -5.05
C ILE A 159 -0.60 -3.81 -6.07
N GLY A 160 0.63 -4.21 -5.75
CA GLY A 160 1.83 -3.89 -6.54
C GLY A 160 2.39 -2.48 -6.31
N GLY A 161 1.81 -1.69 -5.40
CA GLY A 161 2.26 -0.34 -5.09
C GLY A 161 3.68 -0.27 -4.52
N LEU A 162 4.10 -1.25 -3.72
CA LEU A 162 5.47 -1.31 -3.18
C LEU A 162 6.52 -1.53 -4.30
N LEU A 163 6.19 -2.40 -5.26
CA LEU A 163 7.00 -2.65 -6.44
C LEU A 163 7.12 -1.38 -7.30
N GLU A 164 5.99 -0.70 -7.53
CA GLU A 164 5.95 0.53 -8.30
C GLU A 164 6.77 1.65 -7.66
N HIS A 165 6.56 1.90 -6.36
CA HIS A 165 7.31 2.88 -5.57
C HIS A 165 8.82 2.64 -5.66
N THR A 166 9.25 1.39 -5.41
CA THR A 166 10.67 1.00 -5.51
C THR A 166 11.22 1.19 -6.92
N ASN A 167 10.45 0.88 -7.96
CA ASN A 167 10.87 1.06 -9.36
C ASN A 167 11.00 2.56 -9.70
N ASN A 168 10.03 3.39 -9.29
CA ASN A 168 10.06 4.83 -9.48
C ASN A 168 11.33 5.43 -8.81
N MET A 169 11.55 5.15 -7.52
CA MET A 169 12.72 5.64 -6.78
C MET A 169 14.04 5.22 -7.44
N LEU A 170 14.17 3.97 -7.90
CA LEU A 170 15.38 3.49 -8.59
C LEU A 170 15.59 4.22 -9.93
N ASN A 171 14.53 4.49 -10.69
CA ASN A 171 14.62 5.26 -11.94
C ASN A 171 14.99 6.73 -11.69
N VAL A 172 14.41 7.37 -10.67
CA VAL A 172 14.80 8.75 -10.29
C VAL A 172 16.25 8.78 -9.78
N ALA A 173 16.67 7.81 -8.95
CA ALA A 173 18.06 7.67 -8.53
C ALA A 173 19.02 7.56 -9.73
N LYS A 174 18.71 6.70 -10.71
CA LYS A 174 19.47 6.57 -11.96
C LYS A 174 19.57 7.88 -12.75
N ALA A 175 18.55 8.75 -12.67
CA ALA A 175 18.56 10.07 -13.33
C ALA A 175 19.35 11.13 -12.54
N VAL A 176 19.35 11.10 -11.21
CA VAL A 176 19.98 12.16 -10.37
C VAL A 176 21.43 11.84 -9.96
N LEU A 177 21.79 10.57 -9.75
CA LEU A 177 23.16 10.18 -9.35
C LEU A 177 24.29 10.72 -10.24
N PRO A 178 24.14 10.88 -11.58
CA PRO A 178 25.17 11.50 -12.42
C PRO A 178 25.54 12.95 -12.02
N TYR A 179 24.67 13.67 -11.33
CA TYR A 179 24.92 15.03 -10.82
C TYR A 179 25.59 15.03 -9.43
N TYR A 180 25.69 13.88 -8.77
CA TYR A 180 26.25 13.72 -7.42
C TYR A 180 27.34 12.62 -7.40
N PRO A 181 28.42 12.75 -8.19
CA PRO A 181 29.46 11.71 -8.34
C PRO A 181 30.23 11.39 -7.06
N GLN A 182 30.08 12.19 -6.00
CA GLN A 182 30.61 11.94 -4.66
C GLN A 182 29.80 10.92 -3.84
N LEU A 183 28.61 10.51 -4.29
CA LEU A 183 27.78 9.52 -3.60
C LEU A 183 28.19 8.08 -3.93
N GLN A 184 27.98 7.17 -2.99
CA GLN A 184 28.19 5.75 -3.18
C GLN A 184 26.99 5.13 -3.92
N ASN A 185 27.00 5.23 -5.27
CA ASN A 185 25.92 4.74 -6.13
C ASN A 185 25.40 3.34 -5.77
N ASP A 186 26.31 2.39 -5.53
CA ASP A 186 25.96 1.00 -5.17
C ASP A 186 25.16 0.92 -3.86
N LEU A 187 25.53 1.73 -2.87
CA LEU A 187 24.85 1.82 -1.58
C LEU A 187 23.47 2.51 -1.73
N VAL A 188 23.36 3.51 -2.60
CA VAL A 188 22.06 4.13 -2.93
C VAL A 188 21.11 3.12 -3.58
N LEU A 189 21.56 2.42 -4.63
CA LEU A 189 20.72 1.43 -5.33
C LEU A 189 20.31 0.26 -4.43
N ALA A 190 21.24 -0.24 -3.59
CA ALA A 190 20.92 -1.28 -2.60
C ALA A 190 19.97 -0.76 -1.51
N GLY A 191 20.19 0.46 -1.02
CA GLY A 191 19.34 1.12 -0.02
C GLY A 191 17.90 1.26 -0.52
N ILE A 192 17.70 1.83 -1.71
CA ILE A 192 16.36 1.98 -2.30
C ILE A 192 15.69 0.63 -2.52
N PHE A 193 16.40 -0.38 -3.04
CA PHE A 193 15.79 -1.69 -3.25
C PHE A 193 15.35 -2.36 -1.94
N LEU A 194 16.01 -2.06 -0.80
CA LEU A 194 15.79 -2.77 0.45
C LEU A 194 14.95 -2.01 1.48
N HIS A 195 14.87 -0.67 1.43
CA HIS A 195 14.39 0.18 2.53
C HIS A 195 13.03 -0.22 3.12
N ASP A 196 12.14 -0.70 2.25
CA ASP A 196 10.74 -0.98 2.55
C ASP A 196 10.37 -2.46 2.51
N MET A 197 11.34 -3.38 2.40
CA MET A 197 11.06 -4.82 2.29
C MET A 197 10.22 -5.37 3.46
N GLY A 198 10.30 -4.75 4.64
CA GLY A 198 9.46 -5.06 5.79
C GLY A 198 7.96 -4.89 5.53
N LYS A 199 7.52 -4.08 4.56
CA LYS A 199 6.11 -3.90 4.20
C LYS A 199 5.46 -5.20 3.71
N THR A 200 6.23 -6.18 3.25
CA THR A 200 5.72 -7.52 2.90
C THR A 200 5.33 -8.37 4.11
N GLU A 201 5.85 -8.07 5.32
CA GLU A 201 5.50 -8.72 6.60
C GLU A 201 4.65 -7.81 7.51
N GLU A 202 4.76 -6.49 7.38
CA GLU A 202 3.98 -5.49 8.13
C GLU A 202 2.52 -5.45 7.66
N LEU A 203 2.28 -5.47 6.36
CA LEU A 203 0.97 -5.19 5.77
C LEU A 203 0.20 -6.48 5.48
N SER A 204 -1.09 -6.48 5.82
CA SER A 204 -2.05 -7.47 5.36
C SER A 204 -2.79 -6.92 4.13
N TYR A 205 -2.93 -7.74 3.09
CA TYR A 205 -3.54 -7.37 1.81
C TYR A 205 -4.23 -8.56 1.11
N GLN A 206 -4.58 -9.63 1.86
CA GLN A 206 -5.28 -10.81 1.32
C GLN A 206 -6.79 -10.60 1.15
N MET A 207 -7.39 -9.68 1.91
CA MET A 207 -8.83 -9.40 1.87
C MET A 207 -9.11 -7.89 1.89
N ALA A 208 -8.38 -7.14 2.72
CA ALA A 208 -8.39 -5.68 2.81
C ALA A 208 -6.97 -5.19 3.16
N PHE A 209 -6.67 -3.91 2.96
CA PHE A 209 -5.42 -3.31 3.41
C PHE A 209 -5.46 -3.01 4.91
N GLY A 210 -4.58 -3.69 5.65
CA GLY A 210 -4.42 -3.52 7.09
C GLY A 210 -3.00 -3.88 7.53
N TYR A 211 -2.84 -4.15 8.82
CA TYR A 211 -1.56 -4.49 9.43
C TYR A 211 -1.61 -5.90 10.03
N THR A 212 -0.49 -6.62 10.00
CA THR A 212 -0.28 -7.83 10.80
C THR A 212 -0.02 -7.46 12.27
N ASP A 213 -0.14 -8.42 13.19
CA ASP A 213 0.20 -8.19 14.61
C ASP A 213 1.67 -7.77 14.78
N SER A 214 2.59 -8.40 14.05
CA SER A 214 3.99 -8.00 13.99
C SER A 214 4.18 -6.63 13.35
N GLY A 215 3.36 -6.26 12.37
CA GLY A 215 3.34 -4.93 11.77
C GLY A 215 2.96 -3.85 12.79
N GLN A 216 1.86 -4.03 13.51
CA GLN A 216 1.43 -3.12 14.59
C GLN A 216 2.46 -2.99 15.72
N LEU A 217 3.17 -4.09 16.06
CA LEU A 217 4.12 -4.10 17.17
C LEU A 217 5.53 -3.59 16.82
N LEU A 218 5.97 -3.70 15.56
CA LEU A 218 7.36 -3.44 15.16
C LEU A 218 7.51 -2.41 14.04
N GLY A 219 6.55 -2.32 13.12
CA GLY A 219 6.64 -1.54 11.88
C GLY A 219 7.63 -2.12 10.84
N HIS A 220 7.43 -1.76 9.57
CA HIS A 220 8.25 -2.23 8.45
C HIS A 220 9.72 -1.83 8.59
N ILE A 221 10.04 -0.65 9.14
CA ILE A 221 11.42 -0.17 9.27
C ILE A 221 12.27 -1.15 10.10
N VAL A 222 11.78 -1.53 11.28
CA VAL A 222 12.48 -2.47 12.17
C VAL A 222 12.47 -3.88 11.58
N GLN A 223 11.37 -4.31 10.97
CA GLN A 223 11.31 -5.61 10.29
C GLN A 223 12.31 -5.71 9.14
N THR A 224 12.50 -4.65 8.36
CA THR A 224 13.48 -4.58 7.27
C THR A 224 14.92 -4.76 7.79
N VAL A 225 15.30 -4.05 8.85
CA VAL A 225 16.60 -4.21 9.51
C VAL A 225 16.81 -5.66 9.99
N ILE A 226 15.76 -6.29 10.53
CA ILE A 226 15.78 -7.70 10.95
C ILE A 226 15.94 -8.64 9.74
N MET A 227 15.23 -8.41 8.62
CA MET A 227 15.37 -9.18 7.37
C MET A 227 16.79 -9.09 6.80
N VAL A 228 17.34 -7.87 6.73
CA VAL A 228 18.71 -7.60 6.29
C VAL A 228 19.72 -8.34 7.16
N ASN A 229 19.61 -8.23 8.49
CA ASN A 229 20.45 -8.99 9.44
C ASN A 229 20.35 -10.51 9.25
N LYS A 230 19.14 -11.06 9.10
CA LYS A 230 18.92 -12.49 8.87
C LYS A 230 19.59 -12.97 7.58
N LYS A 231 19.46 -12.21 6.48
CA LYS A 231 20.04 -12.55 5.18
C LYS A 231 21.56 -12.35 5.16
N ALA A 232 22.11 -11.30 5.78
CA ALA A 232 23.55 -11.10 5.96
C ALA A 232 24.20 -12.28 6.72
N ARG A 233 23.64 -12.66 7.88
CA ARG A 233 24.11 -13.83 8.65
C ARG A 233 24.02 -15.16 7.89
N ALA A 234 23.07 -15.27 6.95
CA ALA A 234 22.95 -16.44 6.08
C ALA A 234 23.97 -16.45 4.93
N ILE A 235 24.54 -15.29 4.58
CA ILE A 235 25.66 -15.15 3.62
C ILE A 235 26.98 -15.48 4.34
N GLU A 236 27.20 -14.95 5.55
CA GLU A 236 28.35 -15.29 6.41
C GLU A 236 28.46 -16.79 6.67
N LYS A 237 27.34 -17.43 7.04
CA LYS A 237 27.27 -18.90 7.22
C LYS A 237 27.53 -19.72 5.96
N ALA A 238 27.40 -19.11 4.77
CA ALA A 238 27.75 -19.74 3.49
C ALA A 238 29.24 -19.52 3.12
N GLY A 239 30.04 -18.91 4.00
CA GLY A 239 31.48 -18.69 3.79
C GLY A 239 31.81 -17.42 3.00
N GLN A 240 30.85 -16.52 2.79
CA GLN A 240 31.08 -15.22 2.18
C GLN A 240 31.15 -14.15 3.28
N GLU A 241 32.25 -13.42 3.36
CA GLU A 241 32.42 -12.30 4.28
C GLU A 241 31.36 -11.21 4.02
N MET A 242 30.99 -10.48 5.08
CA MET A 242 30.13 -9.30 5.02
C MET A 242 30.85 -8.13 5.69
N ASP A 243 31.01 -7.03 4.97
CA ASP A 243 31.56 -5.80 5.53
C ASP A 243 30.57 -5.18 6.53
N LYS A 244 31.02 -5.05 7.78
CA LYS A 244 30.23 -4.54 8.90
C LYS A 244 29.89 -3.05 8.76
N GLU A 245 30.81 -2.23 8.27
CA GLU A 245 30.58 -0.78 8.13
C GLU A 245 29.56 -0.51 7.01
N ILE A 246 29.64 -1.26 5.91
CA ILE A 246 28.65 -1.21 4.83
C ILE A 246 27.28 -1.68 5.32
N LEU A 247 27.22 -2.76 6.12
CA LEU A 247 25.97 -3.23 6.71
C LEU A 247 25.36 -2.20 7.66
N GLU A 248 26.14 -1.61 8.57
CA GLU A 248 25.68 -0.55 9.49
C GLU A 248 25.22 0.71 8.74
N ASN A 249 25.88 1.08 7.63
CA ASN A 249 25.43 2.19 6.77
C ASN A 249 24.10 1.90 6.07
N LEU A 250 23.92 0.68 5.56
CA LEU A 250 22.66 0.23 4.94
C LEU A 250 21.52 0.18 5.98
N GLU A 251 21.79 -0.32 7.19
CA GLU A 251 20.86 -0.29 8.31
C GLU A 251 20.50 1.15 8.71
N HIS A 252 21.46 2.08 8.73
CA HIS A 252 21.18 3.49 9.00
C HIS A 252 20.29 4.12 7.92
N ILE A 253 20.53 3.82 6.63
CA ILE A 253 19.64 4.23 5.53
C ILE A 253 18.22 3.73 5.79
N ILE A 254 18.04 2.45 6.10
CA ILE A 254 16.73 1.86 6.41
C ILE A 254 16.10 2.55 7.63
N LEU A 255 16.85 2.77 8.71
CA LEU A 255 16.37 3.43 9.94
C LEU A 255 16.09 4.93 9.79
N SER A 256 16.44 5.55 8.66
CA SER A 256 16.31 7.00 8.46
C SER A 256 15.62 7.45 7.18
N HIS A 257 15.13 6.53 6.33
CA HIS A 257 14.58 6.88 5.02
C HIS A 257 13.33 7.78 5.09
N HIS A 258 12.45 7.61 6.08
CA HIS A 258 11.34 8.56 6.32
C HIS A 258 11.80 10.00 6.62
N GLY A 259 13.09 10.25 6.89
CA GLY A 259 13.71 11.59 6.93
C GLY A 259 13.41 12.45 8.16
N GLN A 260 12.27 12.26 8.82
CA GLN A 260 11.78 13.07 9.95
C GLN A 260 11.16 12.20 11.05
N TYR A 261 11.31 12.61 12.32
CA TYR A 261 10.70 11.90 13.46
C TYR A 261 9.17 11.95 13.40
N GLU A 262 8.63 13.05 12.90
CA GLU A 262 7.20 13.31 12.67
C GLU A 262 6.59 12.37 11.61
N PHE A 263 7.40 11.86 10.69
CA PHE A 263 7.02 10.82 9.74
C PHE A 263 7.29 9.39 10.27
N GLY A 264 7.62 9.25 11.56
CA GLY A 264 7.85 7.96 12.22
C GLY A 264 9.26 7.38 12.03
N SER A 265 10.22 8.17 11.53
CA SER A 265 11.59 7.71 11.32
C SER A 265 12.32 7.45 12.67
N PRO A 266 12.87 6.25 12.93
CA PRO A 266 13.65 5.98 14.14
C PRO A 266 14.92 6.84 14.30
N LYS A 267 15.50 7.29 13.17
CA LYS A 267 16.65 8.19 13.10
C LYS A 267 16.45 9.23 12.01
N LEU A 268 17.17 10.35 12.10
CA LEU A 268 17.34 11.28 10.98
C LEU A 268 18.48 10.80 10.06
N PRO A 269 18.47 11.15 8.77
CA PRO A 269 19.59 10.91 7.87
C PRO A 269 20.90 11.51 8.39
N MET A 270 22.01 10.80 8.22
CA MET A 270 23.35 11.21 8.68
C MET A 270 24.45 11.01 7.63
N THR A 271 24.13 10.33 6.53
CA THR A 271 25.00 10.17 5.36
C THR A 271 24.35 10.81 4.15
N ALA A 272 25.14 11.19 3.14
CA ALA A 272 24.61 11.86 1.96
C ALA A 272 23.70 10.93 1.13
N GLU A 273 23.96 9.62 1.17
CA GLU A 273 23.13 8.55 0.61
C GLU A 273 21.79 8.43 1.35
N ALA A 274 21.79 8.46 2.69
CA ALA A 274 20.55 8.46 3.48
C ALA A 274 19.70 9.71 3.22
N PHE A 275 20.34 10.89 3.10
CA PHE A 275 19.64 12.11 2.71
C PHE A 275 19.01 11.99 1.33
N LEU A 276 19.77 11.54 0.32
CA LEU A 276 19.24 11.34 -1.03
C LEU A 276 18.04 10.38 -1.02
N ILE A 277 18.16 9.20 -0.38
CA ILE A 277 17.09 8.22 -0.32
C ILE A 277 15.85 8.82 0.35
N SER A 278 16.01 9.54 1.46
CA SER A 278 14.89 10.18 2.15
C SER A 278 14.18 11.25 1.32
N PHE A 279 14.91 11.96 0.45
CA PHE A 279 14.30 12.90 -0.48
C PHE A 279 13.59 12.18 -1.64
N LEU A 280 14.14 11.08 -2.15
CA LEU A 280 13.53 10.31 -3.24
C LEU A 280 12.23 9.62 -2.81
N ASP A 281 12.23 9.02 -1.61
CA ASP A 281 11.04 8.44 -0.96
C ASP A 281 9.94 9.52 -0.81
N ASN A 282 10.30 10.64 -0.17
CA ASN A 282 9.36 11.72 0.08
C ASN A 282 8.82 12.38 -1.20
N ILE A 283 9.61 12.44 -2.28
CA ILE A 283 9.17 12.93 -3.59
C ILE A 283 8.14 11.98 -4.20
N ASP A 284 8.46 10.68 -4.29
CA ASP A 284 7.57 9.70 -4.93
C ASP A 284 6.24 9.59 -4.17
N ALA A 285 6.30 9.41 -2.85
CA ALA A 285 5.12 9.33 -2.00
C ALA A 285 4.23 10.59 -2.07
N LYS A 286 4.81 11.79 -2.11
CA LYS A 286 4.03 13.04 -2.23
C LYS A 286 3.48 13.28 -3.63
N ILE A 287 4.24 12.97 -4.68
CA ILE A 287 3.76 13.17 -6.06
C ILE A 287 2.60 12.22 -6.34
N ASN A 288 2.72 10.93 -5.97
CA ASN A 288 1.61 9.99 -6.08
C ASN A 288 0.40 10.44 -5.22
N GLN A 289 0.60 10.84 -3.96
CA GLN A 289 -0.50 11.38 -3.15
C GLN A 289 -1.17 12.61 -3.79
N VAL A 290 -0.41 13.50 -4.43
CA VAL A 290 -0.94 14.69 -5.11
C VAL A 290 -1.75 14.32 -6.34
N THR A 291 -1.23 13.44 -7.21
CA THR A 291 -1.91 13.03 -8.45
C THR A 291 -3.18 12.26 -8.14
N ASP A 292 -3.08 11.24 -7.29
CA ASP A 292 -4.21 10.37 -6.92
C ASP A 292 -5.31 11.21 -6.25
N LYS A 293 -4.94 12.21 -5.44
CA LYS A 293 -5.91 13.09 -4.79
C LYS A 293 -6.53 14.14 -5.71
N ILE A 294 -5.83 14.57 -6.76
CA ILE A 294 -6.39 15.44 -7.80
C ILE A 294 -7.40 14.67 -8.66
N ASP A 295 -7.01 13.49 -9.15
CA ASP A 295 -7.81 12.71 -10.10
C ASP A 295 -9.02 12.02 -9.42
N SER A 296 -8.95 11.72 -8.10
CA SER A 296 -10.07 11.17 -7.32
C SER A 296 -11.02 12.20 -6.67
N GLU A 297 -10.79 13.51 -6.81
CA GLU A 297 -11.61 14.52 -6.11
C GLU A 297 -12.99 14.67 -6.77
N PRO A 298 -14.11 14.47 -6.02
CA PRO A 298 -15.44 14.53 -6.60
C PRO A 298 -15.88 15.94 -7.00
N GLY A 299 -16.71 16.03 -8.05
CA GLY A 299 -17.37 17.26 -8.50
C GLY A 299 -16.48 18.21 -9.33
N GLU A 300 -17.06 19.32 -9.78
CA GLU A 300 -16.47 20.23 -10.80
C GLU A 300 -15.55 21.32 -10.20
N SER A 301 -15.40 21.34 -8.87
CA SER A 301 -14.76 22.32 -7.94
C SER A 301 -13.51 23.12 -8.40
N ASN A 302 -12.73 22.67 -9.39
CA ASN A 302 -11.36 23.11 -9.74
C ASN A 302 -10.31 22.91 -8.61
N TRP A 303 -10.69 22.99 -7.34
CA TRP A 303 -9.85 22.77 -6.15
C TRP A 303 -10.29 21.55 -5.35
N THR A 304 -9.36 20.88 -4.68
CA THR A 304 -9.70 19.86 -3.68
C THR A 304 -10.14 20.46 -2.35
N ALA A 305 -10.78 19.64 -1.51
CA ALA A 305 -10.77 19.81 -0.07
C ALA A 305 -9.32 19.94 0.47
N TYR A 306 -9.17 20.48 1.67
CA TYR A 306 -7.85 20.65 2.30
C TYR A 306 -7.24 19.28 2.66
N VAL A 307 -6.05 19.00 2.14
CA VAL A 307 -5.33 17.74 2.32
C VAL A 307 -4.33 17.92 3.45
N ARG A 308 -4.66 17.42 4.64
CA ARG A 308 -3.87 17.65 5.86
C ARG A 308 -2.41 17.19 5.74
N ALA A 309 -2.15 16.07 5.08
CA ALA A 309 -0.81 15.53 4.87
C ALA A 309 0.08 16.38 3.92
N LEU A 310 -0.53 17.25 3.11
CA LEU A 310 0.14 18.16 2.17
C LEU A 310 0.02 19.62 2.61
N GLU A 311 -0.60 19.87 3.77
CA GLU A 311 -0.88 21.18 4.36
C GLU A 311 -1.55 22.21 3.44
N SER A 312 -2.23 21.76 2.38
CA SER A 312 -2.73 22.63 1.30
C SER A 312 -4.01 22.12 0.64
N LYS A 313 -4.61 22.94 -0.24
CA LYS A 313 -5.60 22.51 -1.23
C LYS A 313 -4.90 22.33 -2.57
N LEU A 314 -5.24 21.29 -3.31
CA LEU A 314 -4.64 21.01 -4.61
C LEU A 314 -5.47 21.65 -5.73
N TYR A 315 -4.79 22.23 -6.71
CA TYR A 315 -5.42 22.75 -7.92
C TYR A 315 -5.46 21.66 -8.98
N ARG A 316 -6.66 21.35 -9.50
CA ARG A 316 -6.89 20.16 -10.35
C ARG A 316 -6.84 20.44 -11.84
N LYS A 317 -6.93 21.71 -12.26
CA LYS A 317 -7.02 22.05 -13.68
C LYS A 317 -5.64 21.94 -14.33
N LYS A 318 -5.45 20.91 -15.13
CA LYS A 318 -4.29 20.76 -16.03
C LYS A 318 -4.36 21.90 -17.06
N LEU A 319 -3.36 22.79 -17.04
CA LEU A 319 -3.31 24.02 -17.87
C LEU A 319 -2.47 23.85 -19.14
N VAL A 320 -1.56 22.90 -19.10
CA VAL A 320 -0.63 22.44 -20.13
C VAL A 320 -0.50 20.91 -19.97
N ASP A 321 0.09 20.27 -20.97
CA ASP A 321 0.40 18.83 -20.96
C ASP A 321 1.42 18.45 -19.86
#